data_AF-A0A817XBV6-F1
#
_entry.id   AF-A0A817XBV6-F1
#
_cell.length_a   1.000
_cell.length_b   1.000
_cell.length_c   1.000
_cell.angle_alpha   90.00
_cell.angle_beta   90.00
_cell.angle_gamma   90.00
#
_symmetry.space_group_name_H-M   'P 1'
#
loop_
_entity.id
_entity.type
_entity.pdbx_description
1 polymer ?
#
loop_
_entity_poly.entity_id
_entity_poly.type
_entity_poly.pdbx_seq_one_letter_code
_entity_poly.pdbx_strand_id
1 'polypeptide(L)'
;MAENSIAIKRGGGYIGAFGPRIDTIANEVTTSAGITTVPSSPYHITLITKDELRQLTIDLSNKIDNLYDNATKIDTKHIFSLGLGGDPKGVCWVVIIWNAANIFRKKYGLSCKQFHITLSDNDNHSLDKSLNSLCTIFSMENLNLNTIDHLVLSYNLSEQYDQAFIYAREMCIRFSDSEKGWLRLGDIARRNEQYKLAMLAYAQTMNLADGQENEKIQDYCCKKIFHCASIYTEWECLFGENELDQIPEELKINLFTPWTQIIRQRFMNIYLDEQPQFHQNPREHLLVPFIDPRHGNQNLGRY
;
A
#
# COMPACT_ATOMS: atom_id res chain seq x y z
N MET A 1 -3.14 -16.49 27.48
CA MET A 1 -2.95 -16.63 26.01
C MET A 1 -4.12 -16.07 25.16
N ALA A 2 -5.16 -15.45 25.73
CA ALA A 2 -6.32 -14.93 24.96
C ALA A 2 -6.27 -13.41 24.63
N GLU A 3 -5.31 -12.67 25.21
CA GLU A 3 -5.31 -11.19 25.23
C GLU A 3 -5.08 -10.50 23.88
N ASN A 4 -4.66 -11.22 22.84
CA ASN A 4 -4.39 -10.64 21.51
C ASN A 4 -5.20 -11.25 20.36
N SER A 5 -6.27 -11.98 20.67
CA SER A 5 -7.10 -12.63 19.65
C SER A 5 -8.14 -11.68 19.04
N ILE A 6 -8.32 -11.78 17.72
CA ILE A 6 -9.43 -11.16 16.99
C ILE A 6 -10.29 -12.29 16.45
N ALA A 7 -11.59 -12.22 16.72
CA ALA A 7 -12.58 -13.15 16.22
C ALA A 7 -13.53 -12.45 15.25
N ILE A 8 -13.72 -13.02 14.08
CA ILE A 8 -14.73 -12.57 13.12
C ILE A 8 -16.03 -13.31 13.43
N LYS A 9 -17.09 -12.55 13.67
CA LYS A 9 -18.40 -13.08 14.09
C LYS A 9 -19.51 -12.50 13.22
N ARG A 10 -20.58 -13.29 13.08
CA ARG A 10 -21.85 -12.86 12.49
C ARG A 10 -22.84 -12.53 13.61
N GLY A 11 -23.48 -11.38 13.54
CA GLY A 11 -24.49 -10.95 14.52
C GLY A 11 -25.32 -9.80 13.99
N GLY A 12 -26.59 -9.68 14.40
CA GLY A 12 -27.45 -8.52 14.04
C GLY A 12 -27.66 -8.29 12.53
N GLY A 13 -27.33 -9.26 11.68
CA GLY A 13 -27.37 -9.14 10.22
C GLY A 13 -26.11 -8.57 9.57
N TYR A 14 -24.98 -8.45 10.29
CA TYR A 14 -23.70 -7.99 9.73
C TYR A 14 -22.57 -8.98 10.08
N ILE A 15 -21.39 -8.80 9.48
CA ILE A 15 -20.16 -9.52 9.83
C ILE A 15 -19.15 -8.49 10.35
N GLY A 16 -18.58 -8.74 11.53
CA GLY A 16 -17.64 -7.84 12.17
C GLY A 16 -16.48 -8.57 12.83
N ALA A 17 -15.40 -7.83 13.07
CA ALA A 17 -14.26 -8.29 13.86
C ALA A 17 -14.36 -7.74 15.29
N PHE A 18 -14.16 -8.63 16.26
CA PHE A 18 -14.32 -8.37 17.70
C PHE A 18 -13.15 -8.99 18.47
N GLY A 19 -13.02 -8.63 19.75
CA GLY A 19 -12.16 -9.32 20.70
C GLY A 19 -11.16 -8.39 21.37
N PRO A 20 -10.38 -8.92 22.32
CA PRO A 20 -9.56 -8.11 23.23
C PRO A 20 -8.62 -7.15 22.52
N ARG A 21 -8.06 -7.53 21.36
CA ARG A 21 -7.18 -6.63 20.60
C ARG A 21 -7.91 -5.42 20.01
N ILE A 22 -9.17 -5.56 19.58
CA ILE A 22 -9.99 -4.43 19.12
C ILE A 22 -10.29 -3.51 20.32
N ASP A 23 -10.61 -4.09 21.47
CA ASP A 23 -10.87 -3.34 22.70
C ASP A 23 -9.61 -2.58 23.14
N THR A 24 -8.43 -3.20 23.09
CA THR A 24 -7.15 -2.55 23.40
C THR A 24 -6.90 -1.35 22.48
N ILE A 25 -7.08 -1.51 21.17
CA ILE A 25 -6.91 -0.40 20.21
C ILE A 25 -7.85 0.76 20.54
N ALA A 26 -9.12 0.48 20.83
CA ALA A 26 -10.10 1.50 21.18
C ALA A 26 -9.75 2.20 22.51
N ASN A 27 -9.33 1.42 23.52
CA ASN A 27 -8.96 1.92 24.84
C ASN A 27 -7.68 2.77 24.82
N GLU A 28 -6.68 2.40 24.02
CA GLU A 28 -5.46 3.19 23.84
C GLU A 28 -5.75 4.57 23.27
N VAL A 29 -6.61 4.64 22.24
CA VAL A 29 -6.99 5.91 21.60
C VAL A 29 -7.88 6.76 22.51
N THR A 30 -8.88 6.16 23.15
CA THR A 30 -9.76 6.89 24.09
C THR A 30 -8.99 7.45 25.28
N THR A 31 -8.09 6.66 25.87
CA THR A 31 -7.23 7.11 26.98
C THR A 31 -6.33 8.27 26.54
N SER A 32 -5.67 8.14 25.39
CA SER A 32 -4.77 9.18 24.87
C SER A 32 -5.51 10.48 24.51
N ALA A 33 -6.76 10.38 24.06
CA ALA A 33 -7.58 11.52 23.69
C ALA A 33 -8.42 12.10 24.84
N GLY A 34 -8.38 11.50 26.03
CA GLY A 34 -9.21 11.92 27.18
C GLY A 34 -10.72 11.70 26.96
N ILE A 35 -11.10 10.73 26.13
CA ILE A 35 -12.50 10.38 25.89
C ILE A 35 -13.00 9.51 27.04
N THR A 36 -14.00 10.00 27.77
CA THR A 36 -14.58 9.30 28.94
C THR A 36 -15.87 8.55 28.63
N THR A 37 -16.43 8.74 27.44
CA THR A 37 -17.64 8.05 27.01
C THR A 37 -17.31 6.63 26.56
N VAL A 38 -18.02 5.66 27.12
CA VAL A 38 -17.91 4.25 26.74
C VAL A 38 -19.15 3.90 25.91
N PRO A 39 -19.00 3.33 24.70
CA PRO A 39 -20.15 2.97 23.91
C PRO A 39 -20.95 1.83 24.55
N SER A 40 -22.27 1.89 24.37
CA SER A 40 -23.26 0.92 24.83
C SER A 40 -23.11 -0.46 24.16
N SER A 41 -22.49 -0.52 22.98
CA SER A 41 -22.17 -1.74 22.26
C SER A 41 -20.68 -2.09 22.31
N PRO A 42 -20.29 -3.37 22.28
CA PRO A 42 -18.90 -3.78 22.19
C PRO A 42 -18.17 -3.16 20.99
N TYR A 43 -16.90 -2.81 21.18
CA TYR A 43 -16.05 -2.35 20.09
C TYR A 43 -15.93 -3.41 19.01
N HIS A 44 -16.03 -2.96 17.76
CA HIS A 44 -15.92 -3.83 16.61
C HIS A 44 -15.53 -3.06 15.36
N ILE A 45 -15.02 -3.79 14.38
CA ILE A 45 -14.82 -3.30 13.02
C ILE A 45 -15.86 -3.99 12.12
N THR A 46 -16.76 -3.23 11.50
CA THR A 46 -17.73 -3.79 10.57
C THR A 46 -17.07 -4.17 9.23
N LEU A 47 -16.98 -5.48 8.94
CA LEU A 47 -16.42 -6.02 7.70
C LEU A 47 -17.44 -5.97 6.55
N ILE A 48 -18.66 -6.43 6.79
CA ILE A 48 -19.80 -6.40 5.85
C ILE A 48 -20.99 -5.81 6.59
N THR A 49 -21.62 -4.79 6.02
CA THR A 49 -22.80 -4.15 6.61
C THR A 49 -24.06 -4.99 6.44
N LYS A 50 -25.14 -4.59 7.10
CA LYS A 50 -26.43 -5.28 6.99
C LYS A 50 -26.98 -5.26 5.57
N ASP A 51 -26.84 -4.14 4.87
CA ASP A 51 -27.37 -3.98 3.52
C ASP A 51 -26.51 -4.68 2.48
N GLU A 52 -25.17 -4.64 2.64
CA GLU A 52 -24.25 -5.43 1.81
C GLU A 52 -24.52 -6.93 1.97
N LEU A 53 -24.74 -7.42 3.20
CA LEU A 53 -25.02 -8.83 3.43
C LEU A 53 -26.36 -9.25 2.81
N ARG A 54 -27.38 -8.38 2.84
CA ARG A 54 -28.67 -8.60 2.18
C ARG A 54 -28.52 -8.69 0.66
N GLN A 55 -27.79 -7.77 0.05
CA GLN A 55 -27.52 -7.78 -1.40
C GLN A 55 -26.79 -9.06 -1.81
N LEU A 56 -25.71 -9.41 -1.10
CA LEU A 56 -24.98 -10.65 -1.35
C LEU A 56 -25.86 -11.91 -1.17
N THR A 57 -26.83 -11.89 -0.25
CA THR A 57 -27.75 -13.00 -0.05
C THR A 57 -28.71 -13.19 -1.22
N ILE A 58 -29.19 -12.08 -1.80
CA ILE A 58 -30.09 -12.09 -2.96
C ILE A 58 -29.33 -12.63 -4.18
N ASP A 59 -28.09 -12.18 -4.37
CA ASP A 59 -27.30 -12.51 -5.57
C ASP A 59 -26.58 -13.88 -5.47
N LEU A 60 -26.28 -14.35 -4.26
CA LEU A 60 -25.44 -15.53 -4.01
C LEU A 60 -26.13 -16.59 -3.12
N SER A 61 -27.42 -16.81 -3.33
CA SER A 61 -28.38 -17.58 -2.50
C SER A 61 -27.92 -18.90 -1.84
N ASN A 62 -26.80 -19.51 -2.23
CA ASN A 62 -26.22 -20.73 -1.63
C ASN A 62 -24.81 -20.55 -1.01
N LYS A 63 -24.35 -19.32 -0.69
CA LYS A 63 -22.95 -19.06 -0.31
C LYS A 63 -22.72 -18.30 1.00
N ILE A 64 -23.73 -18.05 1.83
CA ILE A 64 -23.54 -17.27 3.07
C ILE A 64 -22.62 -17.98 4.07
N ASP A 65 -22.78 -19.29 4.26
CA ASP A 65 -21.93 -20.03 5.19
C ASP A 65 -20.49 -20.08 4.67
N ASN A 66 -20.32 -20.29 3.36
CA ASN A 66 -19.02 -20.19 2.69
C ASN A 66 -18.40 -18.78 2.81
N LEU A 67 -19.20 -17.71 2.73
CA LEU A 67 -18.73 -16.34 2.92
C LEU A 67 -18.21 -16.17 4.35
N TYR A 68 -18.95 -16.65 5.36
CA TYR A 68 -18.54 -16.58 6.76
C TYR A 68 -17.29 -17.42 7.04
N ASP A 69 -17.23 -18.66 6.56
CA ASP A 69 -16.06 -19.55 6.72
C ASP A 69 -14.81 -19.00 6.05
N ASN A 70 -14.97 -18.22 4.97
CA ASN A 70 -13.85 -17.50 4.37
C ASN A 70 -13.51 -16.23 5.14
N ALA A 71 -14.51 -15.54 5.71
CA ALA A 71 -14.29 -14.36 6.52
C ALA A 71 -13.45 -14.70 7.77
N THR A 72 -13.73 -15.81 8.46
CA THR A 72 -12.97 -16.24 9.65
C THR A 72 -11.50 -16.55 9.37
N LYS A 73 -11.12 -16.73 8.10
CA LYS A 73 -9.74 -16.99 7.65
C LYS A 73 -9.00 -15.71 7.22
N ILE A 74 -9.65 -14.54 7.24
CA ILE A 74 -9.00 -13.28 6.92
C ILE A 74 -7.86 -13.03 7.91
N ASP A 75 -6.71 -12.60 7.39
CA ASP A 75 -5.59 -12.24 8.22
C ASP A 75 -5.92 -11.02 9.09
N THR A 76 -5.80 -11.19 10.41
CA THR A 76 -6.04 -10.17 11.43
C THR A 76 -4.74 -9.68 12.08
N LYS A 77 -3.58 -10.20 11.69
CA LYS A 77 -2.27 -9.76 12.23
C LYS A 77 -1.99 -8.31 11.88
N HIS A 78 -2.36 -7.91 10.66
CA HIS A 78 -2.09 -6.59 10.08
C HIS A 78 -3.29 -5.66 10.12
N ILE A 79 -3.78 -5.36 11.33
CA ILE A 79 -4.74 -4.28 11.60
C ILE A 79 -3.98 -3.14 12.26
N PHE A 80 -4.02 -1.96 11.64
CA PHE A 80 -3.32 -0.76 12.11
C PHE A 80 -4.31 0.32 12.51
N SER A 81 -4.10 0.90 13.69
CA SER A 81 -4.76 2.13 14.13
C SER A 81 -3.95 3.33 13.67
N LEU A 82 -4.63 4.33 13.13
CA LEU A 82 -4.00 5.59 12.70
C LEU A 82 -4.33 6.77 13.61
N GLY A 83 -5.22 6.55 14.58
CA GLY A 83 -5.61 7.54 15.56
C GLY A 83 -7.09 7.88 15.52
N LEU A 84 -7.42 8.97 16.21
CA LEU A 84 -8.77 9.44 16.42
C LEU A 84 -9.26 10.23 15.21
N GLY A 85 -10.46 9.90 14.72
CA GLY A 85 -11.23 10.72 13.80
C GLY A 85 -12.52 11.25 14.43
N GLY A 86 -13.02 12.36 13.86
CA GLY A 86 -14.27 12.99 14.29
C GLY A 86 -14.11 14.07 15.37
N ASP A 87 -15.10 14.21 16.25
CA ASP A 87 -15.07 15.13 17.39
C ASP A 87 -15.14 14.33 18.70
N PRO A 88 -14.13 14.41 19.60
CA PRO A 88 -14.16 13.75 20.91
C PRO A 88 -15.41 14.07 21.76
N LYS A 89 -16.06 15.22 21.52
CA LYS A 89 -17.29 15.65 22.23
C LYS A 89 -18.58 15.24 21.52
N GLY A 90 -18.47 14.63 20.34
CA GLY A 90 -19.59 14.27 19.48
C GLY A 90 -19.45 12.87 18.93
N VAL A 91 -19.44 12.75 17.60
CA VAL A 91 -19.23 11.48 16.92
C VAL A 91 -17.74 11.28 16.69
N CYS A 92 -17.18 10.20 17.24
CA CYS A 92 -15.76 9.89 17.10
C CYS A 92 -15.51 8.40 16.89
N TRP A 93 -14.39 8.10 16.23
CA TRP A 93 -14.00 6.75 15.87
C TRP A 93 -12.48 6.62 15.78
N VAL A 94 -11.98 5.40 15.84
CA VAL A 94 -10.59 5.07 15.48
C VAL A 94 -10.53 4.79 13.98
N VAL A 95 -9.63 5.42 13.25
CA VAL A 95 -9.38 5.11 11.83
C VAL A 95 -8.49 3.88 11.71
N ILE A 96 -8.92 2.89 10.91
CA ILE A 96 -8.29 1.57 10.82
C ILE A 96 -7.88 1.23 9.37
N ILE A 97 -6.64 0.75 9.20
CA ILE A 97 -6.21 0.04 7.99
C ILE A 97 -6.33 -1.46 8.20
N TRP A 98 -7.05 -2.13 7.29
CA TRP A 98 -7.14 -3.58 7.25
C TRP A 98 -7.21 -4.09 5.80
N ASN A 99 -6.06 -4.17 5.15
CA ASN A 99 -5.98 -4.51 3.71
C ASN A 99 -6.51 -5.91 3.40
N ALA A 100 -6.26 -6.89 4.28
CA ALA A 100 -6.79 -8.24 4.11
C ALA A 100 -8.33 -8.26 4.05
N ALA A 101 -9.00 -7.41 4.84
CA ALA A 101 -10.43 -7.24 4.77
C ALA A 101 -10.89 -6.57 3.46
N ASN A 102 -10.17 -5.57 2.94
CA ASN A 102 -10.48 -4.97 1.64
C ASN A 102 -10.25 -5.92 0.46
N ILE A 103 -9.22 -6.78 0.51
CA ILE A 103 -9.02 -7.86 -0.47
C ILE A 103 -10.18 -8.85 -0.42
N PHE A 104 -10.61 -9.25 0.78
CA PHE A 104 -11.78 -10.09 0.96
C PHE A 104 -13.04 -9.43 0.38
N ARG A 105 -13.28 -8.14 0.66
CA ARG A 105 -14.43 -7.39 0.10
C ARG A 105 -14.42 -7.41 -1.42
N LYS A 106 -13.29 -7.08 -2.06
CA LYS A 106 -13.15 -7.13 -3.54
C LYS A 106 -13.44 -8.52 -4.11
N LYS A 107 -12.99 -9.59 -3.44
CA LYS A 107 -13.26 -10.98 -3.87
C LYS A 107 -14.76 -11.30 -3.98
N TYR A 108 -15.60 -10.64 -3.18
CA TYR A 108 -17.05 -10.81 -3.19
C TYR A 108 -17.79 -9.68 -3.92
N GLY A 109 -17.09 -8.87 -4.72
CA GLY A 109 -17.69 -7.78 -5.49
C GLY A 109 -18.10 -6.56 -4.66
N LEU A 110 -17.70 -6.49 -3.38
CA LEU A 110 -17.93 -5.32 -2.55
C LEU A 110 -16.85 -4.26 -2.79
N SER A 111 -17.22 -2.98 -2.71
CA SER A 111 -16.27 -1.87 -2.77
C SER A 111 -15.29 -1.91 -1.60
N CYS A 112 -14.07 -1.43 -1.81
CA CYS A 112 -13.16 -1.15 -0.70
C CYS A 112 -13.77 -0.05 0.19
N LYS A 113 -13.49 -0.12 1.50
CA LYS A 113 -13.91 0.90 2.45
C LYS A 113 -12.79 1.24 3.42
N GLN A 114 -12.93 2.40 4.05
CA GLN A 114 -12.14 2.77 5.21
C GLN A 114 -12.78 2.15 6.45
N PHE A 115 -11.99 1.39 7.20
CA PHE A 115 -12.46 0.72 8.40
C PHE A 115 -12.33 1.65 9.60
N HIS A 116 -13.18 1.42 10.59
CA HIS A 116 -13.14 2.20 11.82
C HIS A 116 -13.69 1.39 12.99
N ILE A 117 -13.37 1.85 14.20
CA ILE A 117 -14.00 1.43 15.45
C ILE A 117 -14.75 2.64 15.99
N THR A 118 -16.08 2.58 16.06
CA THR A 118 -16.88 3.66 16.64
C THR A 118 -16.63 3.75 18.15
N LEU A 119 -16.34 4.95 18.65
CA LEU A 119 -16.08 5.22 20.07
C LEU A 119 -17.27 5.90 20.78
N SER A 120 -18.12 6.59 20.02
CA SER A 120 -19.31 7.28 20.54
C SER A 120 -20.58 6.44 20.40
N ASP A 121 -21.56 6.65 21.29
CA ASP A 121 -22.90 6.04 21.17
C ASP A 121 -23.70 6.57 19.98
N ASN A 122 -23.49 7.84 19.66
CA ASN A 122 -24.07 8.44 18.46
C ASN A 122 -23.19 8.04 17.27
N ASP A 123 -23.71 7.19 16.38
CA ASP A 123 -23.10 6.92 15.08
C ASP A 123 -23.78 7.76 14.01
N ASN A 124 -22.98 8.47 13.22
CA ASN A 124 -23.44 9.11 12.01
C ASN A 124 -22.73 8.51 10.80
N HIS A 125 -23.47 7.71 10.04
CA HIS A 125 -22.96 7.03 8.84
C HIS A 125 -22.67 7.99 7.68
N SER A 126 -23.09 9.26 7.73
CA SER A 126 -22.83 10.24 6.67
C SER A 126 -21.49 10.96 6.80
N LEU A 127 -20.77 10.79 7.93
CA LEU A 127 -19.47 11.42 8.13
C LEU A 127 -18.39 10.70 7.33
N ASP A 128 -17.42 11.47 6.83
CA ASP A 128 -16.22 10.88 6.26
C ASP A 128 -15.41 10.22 7.38
N LYS A 129 -15.25 8.90 7.31
CA LYS A 129 -14.48 8.09 8.27
C LYS A 129 -13.12 7.67 7.70
N SER A 130 -12.64 8.39 6.70
CA SER A 130 -11.36 8.17 6.04
C SER A 130 -10.20 8.77 6.81
N LEU A 131 -9.00 8.68 6.23
CA LEU A 131 -7.78 9.31 6.73
C LEU A 131 -7.91 10.84 6.88
N ASN A 132 -8.75 11.47 6.06
CA ASN A 132 -8.97 12.91 6.10
C ASN A 132 -9.73 13.35 7.36
N SER A 133 -10.31 12.41 8.11
CA SER A 133 -11.07 12.70 9.30
C SER A 133 -10.25 12.73 10.59
N LEU A 134 -8.94 12.48 10.51
CA LEU A 134 -8.06 12.41 11.69
C LEU A 134 -7.97 13.78 12.40
N CYS A 135 -8.12 13.78 13.74
CA CYS A 135 -8.13 14.98 14.57
C CYS A 135 -6.74 15.59 14.75
N THR A 136 -5.72 14.75 14.80
CA THR A 136 -4.32 15.17 14.92
C THR A 136 -3.75 15.43 13.53
N ILE A 137 -2.76 16.33 13.46
CA ILE A 137 -1.96 16.49 12.25
C ILE A 137 -1.32 15.13 11.97
N PHE A 138 -1.85 14.43 10.97
CA PHE A 138 -1.31 13.18 10.50
C PHE A 138 0.03 13.47 9.83
N SER A 139 1.11 13.36 10.61
CA SER A 139 2.47 13.56 10.09
C SER A 139 2.97 12.26 9.48
N MET A 140 3.24 12.31 8.17
CA MET A 140 3.81 11.21 7.42
C MET A 140 5.16 10.75 8.01
N GLU A 141 5.93 11.69 8.56
CA GLU A 141 7.26 11.48 9.17
C GLU A 141 7.23 10.54 10.37
N ASN A 142 6.08 10.41 11.05
CA ASN A 142 5.94 9.55 12.23
C ASN A 142 5.52 8.11 11.88
N LEU A 143 5.21 7.82 10.61
CA LEU A 143 4.78 6.49 10.19
C LEU A 143 5.97 5.55 10.09
N ASN A 144 5.89 4.37 10.71
CA ASN A 144 6.88 3.32 10.48
C ASN A 144 6.69 2.65 9.11
N LEU A 145 7.70 1.89 8.68
CA LEU A 145 7.74 1.18 7.40
C LEU A 145 6.49 0.30 7.13
N ASN A 146 6.00 -0.41 8.14
CA ASN A 146 4.84 -1.29 7.97
C ASN A 146 3.56 -0.48 7.79
N THR A 147 3.36 0.58 8.59
CA THR A 147 2.17 1.42 8.48
C THR A 147 2.11 2.11 7.12
N ILE A 148 3.24 2.63 6.61
CA ILE A 148 3.27 3.27 5.29
C ILE A 148 3.06 2.28 4.14
N ASP A 149 3.67 1.08 4.17
CA ASP A 149 3.39 0.02 3.18
C ASP A 149 1.89 -0.33 3.14
N HIS A 150 1.27 -0.45 4.32
CA HIS A 150 -0.14 -0.73 4.42
C HIS A 150 -1.04 0.42 3.95
N LEU A 151 -0.61 1.69 4.07
CA LEU A 151 -1.30 2.83 3.45
C LEU A 151 -1.23 2.77 1.93
N VAL A 152 -0.04 2.54 1.37
CA VAL A 152 0.14 2.39 -0.09
C VAL A 152 -0.79 1.31 -0.63
N LEU A 153 -0.81 0.15 0.02
CA LEU A 153 -1.70 -0.95 -0.34
C LEU A 153 -3.19 -0.58 -0.24
N SER A 154 -3.59 0.15 0.81
CA SER A 154 -4.99 0.58 1.00
C SER A 154 -5.46 1.50 -0.13
N TYR A 155 -4.63 2.50 -0.48
CA TYR A 155 -4.88 3.42 -1.58
C TYR A 155 -4.88 2.71 -2.94
N ASN A 156 -3.93 1.79 -3.17
CA ASN A 156 -3.88 0.98 -4.39
C ASN A 156 -5.12 0.09 -4.55
N LEU A 157 -5.58 -0.56 -3.48
CA LEU A 157 -6.80 -1.37 -3.48
C LEU A 157 -8.04 -0.52 -3.80
N SER A 158 -8.04 0.73 -3.36
CA SER A 158 -9.11 1.70 -3.60
C SER A 158 -8.93 2.50 -4.90
N GLU A 159 -7.93 2.15 -5.72
CA GLU A 159 -7.64 2.76 -7.03
C GLU A 159 -7.34 4.26 -6.96
N GLN A 160 -6.82 4.72 -5.81
CA GLN A 160 -6.36 6.08 -5.55
C GLN A 160 -4.84 6.13 -5.75
N TYR A 161 -4.41 6.07 -7.02
CA TYR A 161 -3.00 5.88 -7.36
C TYR A 161 -2.11 7.10 -7.03
N ASP A 162 -2.63 8.32 -7.09
CA ASP A 162 -1.87 9.53 -6.74
C ASP A 162 -1.46 9.54 -5.26
N GLN A 163 -2.40 9.18 -4.38
CA GLN A 163 -2.15 9.06 -2.95
C GLN A 163 -1.20 7.90 -2.68
N ALA A 164 -1.42 6.75 -3.33
CA ALA A 164 -0.52 5.61 -3.22
C ALA A 164 0.92 5.98 -3.65
N PHE A 165 1.06 6.81 -4.69
CA PHE A 165 2.35 7.28 -5.19
C PHE A 165 3.07 8.15 -4.17
N ILE A 166 2.37 9.11 -3.54
CA ILE A 166 2.94 9.97 -2.49
C ILE A 166 3.55 9.11 -1.36
N TYR A 167 2.80 8.14 -0.84
CA TYR A 167 3.29 7.28 0.25
C TYR A 167 4.38 6.30 -0.21
N ALA A 168 4.33 5.80 -1.45
CA ALA A 168 5.36 4.90 -1.98
C ALA A 168 6.68 5.64 -2.19
N ARG A 169 6.63 6.88 -2.70
CA ARG A 169 7.78 7.76 -2.83
C ARG A 169 8.39 8.05 -1.46
N GLU A 170 7.57 8.44 -0.49
CA GLU A 170 8.04 8.71 0.87
C GLU A 170 8.71 7.49 1.50
N MET A 171 8.12 6.30 1.29
CA MET A 171 8.69 5.04 1.75
C MET A 171 10.09 4.81 1.18
N CYS A 172 10.32 5.13 -0.10
CA CYS A 172 11.65 5.02 -0.73
C CYS A 172 12.64 6.07 -0.22
N ILE A 173 12.18 7.28 0.09
CA ILE A 173 13.04 8.36 0.64
C ILE A 173 13.52 7.98 2.05
N ARG A 174 12.61 7.53 2.91
CA ARG A 174 12.90 7.29 4.34
C ARG A 174 13.47 5.91 4.63
N PHE A 175 13.14 4.92 3.81
CA PHE A 175 13.54 3.54 3.97
C PHE A 175 14.14 3.02 2.66
N SER A 176 15.18 3.70 2.18
CA SER A 176 15.80 3.46 0.87
C SER A 176 16.41 2.07 0.70
N ASP A 177 16.67 1.37 1.81
CA ASP A 177 17.14 -0.01 1.89
C ASP A 177 16.01 -1.04 1.87
N SER A 178 14.75 -0.62 1.93
CA SER A 178 13.59 -1.51 1.86
C SER A 178 13.22 -1.85 0.43
N GLU A 179 13.39 -3.11 0.05
CA GLU A 179 12.97 -3.67 -1.24
C GLU A 179 11.47 -3.48 -1.49
N LYS A 180 10.66 -3.54 -0.43
CA LYS A 180 9.21 -3.32 -0.49
C LYS A 180 8.85 -1.91 -0.96
N GLY A 181 9.57 -0.89 -0.50
CA GLY A 181 9.29 0.50 -0.88
C GLY A 181 9.41 0.68 -2.39
N TRP A 182 10.53 0.22 -2.94
CA TRP A 182 10.78 0.25 -4.38
C TRP A 182 9.79 -0.61 -5.17
N LEU A 183 9.39 -1.77 -4.64
CA LEU A 183 8.43 -2.65 -5.30
C LEU A 183 7.06 -1.96 -5.41
N ARG A 184 6.63 -1.32 -4.32
CA ARG A 184 5.39 -0.54 -4.28
C ARG A 184 5.45 0.64 -5.24
N LEU A 185 6.55 1.38 -5.24
CA LEU A 185 6.74 2.50 -6.15
C LEU A 185 6.65 2.03 -7.61
N GLY A 186 7.30 0.91 -7.95
CA GLY A 186 7.23 0.33 -9.30
C GLY A 186 5.82 -0.03 -9.73
N ASP A 187 5.06 -0.69 -8.85
CA ASP A 187 3.67 -1.07 -9.12
C ASP A 187 2.75 0.13 -9.34
N ILE A 188 2.92 1.20 -8.55
CA ILE A 188 2.12 2.42 -8.66
C ILE A 188 2.55 3.27 -9.86
N ALA A 189 3.85 3.48 -10.06
CA ALA A 189 4.38 4.25 -11.19
C ALA A 189 3.89 3.64 -12.52
N ARG A 190 3.88 2.31 -12.64
CA ARG A 190 3.36 1.63 -13.82
C ARG A 190 1.86 1.84 -14.03
N ARG A 191 1.07 1.99 -12.96
CA ARG A 191 -0.37 2.32 -13.04
C ARG A 191 -0.61 3.76 -13.47
N ASN A 192 0.31 4.66 -13.12
CA ASN A 192 0.32 6.07 -13.51
C ASN A 192 1.07 6.31 -14.84
N GLU A 193 1.38 5.25 -15.61
CA GLU A 193 2.06 5.33 -16.90
C GLU A 193 3.47 5.98 -16.85
N GLN A 194 4.08 6.01 -15.65
CA GLN A 194 5.45 6.42 -15.43
C GLN A 194 6.39 5.23 -15.61
N TYR A 195 6.46 4.71 -16.83
CA TYR A 195 7.13 3.44 -17.13
C TYR A 195 8.64 3.45 -16.86
N LYS A 196 9.32 4.59 -17.03
CA LYS A 196 10.74 4.69 -16.71
C LYS A 196 10.97 4.56 -15.21
N LEU A 197 10.21 5.32 -14.43
CA LEU A 197 10.25 5.22 -12.96
C LEU A 197 9.94 3.81 -12.49
N ALA A 198 8.91 3.19 -13.08
CA ALA A 198 8.53 1.82 -12.75
C ALA A 198 9.67 0.84 -13.01
N MET A 199 10.29 0.89 -14.19
CA MET A 199 11.41 0.03 -14.55
C MET A 199 12.58 0.18 -13.58
N LEU A 200 13.01 1.41 -13.30
CA LEU A 200 14.13 1.67 -12.41
C LEU A 200 13.82 1.25 -10.96
N ALA A 201 12.59 1.46 -10.50
CA ALA A 201 12.16 1.01 -9.17
C ALA A 201 12.17 -0.51 -9.05
N TYR A 202 11.68 -1.24 -10.05
CA TYR A 202 11.77 -2.71 -10.07
C TYR A 202 13.23 -3.20 -10.10
N ALA A 203 14.11 -2.53 -10.83
CA ALA A 203 15.54 -2.86 -10.85
C ALA A 203 16.16 -2.64 -9.46
N GLN A 204 15.80 -1.55 -8.79
CA GLN A 204 16.24 -1.27 -7.43
C GLN A 204 15.70 -2.30 -6.42
N THR A 205 14.45 -2.76 -6.57
CA THR A 205 13.92 -3.90 -5.79
C THR A 205 14.78 -5.14 -5.99
N MET A 206 15.16 -5.47 -7.23
CA MET A 206 16.00 -6.64 -7.50
C MET A 206 17.40 -6.52 -6.88
N ASN A 207 17.99 -5.32 -6.89
CA ASN A 207 19.27 -5.06 -6.25
C ASN A 207 19.22 -5.28 -4.74
N LEU A 208 18.14 -4.86 -4.08
CA LEU A 208 17.98 -4.99 -2.63
C LEU A 208 17.51 -6.39 -2.20
N ALA A 209 16.74 -7.07 -3.06
CA ALA A 209 16.22 -8.41 -2.83
C ALA A 209 17.20 -9.50 -3.31
N ASP A 210 18.52 -9.25 -3.31
CA ASP A 210 19.52 -10.22 -3.76
C ASP A 210 19.61 -11.39 -2.76
N GLY A 211 19.37 -12.62 -3.24
CA GLY A 211 19.31 -13.83 -2.42
C GLY A 211 18.28 -14.86 -2.90
N GLN A 212 18.53 -16.14 -2.61
CA GLN A 212 17.68 -17.26 -3.07
C GLN A 212 16.25 -17.21 -2.51
N GLU A 213 16.05 -16.63 -1.32
CA GLU A 213 14.73 -16.53 -0.69
C GLU A 213 13.75 -15.59 -1.43
N ASN A 214 14.29 -14.75 -2.32
CA ASN A 214 13.54 -13.71 -3.02
C ASN A 214 13.31 -13.99 -4.52
N GLU A 215 13.53 -15.23 -4.98
CA GLU A 215 13.40 -15.61 -6.40
C GLU A 215 12.05 -15.18 -7.01
N LYS A 216 10.94 -15.33 -6.27
CA LYS A 216 9.61 -14.90 -6.74
C LYS A 216 9.51 -13.39 -6.96
N ILE A 217 10.13 -12.60 -6.09
CA ILE A 217 10.17 -11.13 -6.22
C ILE A 217 11.04 -10.76 -7.41
N GLN A 218 12.20 -11.42 -7.55
CA GLN A 218 13.11 -11.20 -8.68
C GLN A 218 12.42 -11.52 -10.01
N ASP A 219 11.75 -12.67 -10.13
CA ASP A 219 11.01 -13.06 -11.33
C ASP A 219 9.85 -12.12 -11.64
N TYR A 220 9.13 -11.66 -10.61
CA TYR A 220 8.09 -10.66 -10.76
C TYR A 220 8.66 -9.35 -11.34
N CYS A 221 9.70 -8.80 -10.70
CA CYS A 221 10.35 -7.57 -11.14
C CYS A 221 10.90 -7.70 -12.55
N CYS A 222 11.53 -8.84 -12.86
CA CYS A 222 12.07 -9.13 -14.18
C CYS A 222 11.00 -9.06 -15.28
N LYS A 223 9.84 -9.72 -15.07
CA LYS A 223 8.69 -9.66 -15.98
C LYS A 223 8.15 -8.23 -16.14
N LYS A 224 8.15 -7.44 -15.06
CA LYS A 224 7.65 -6.06 -15.09
C LYS A 224 8.60 -5.10 -15.79
N ILE A 225 9.91 -5.24 -15.57
CA ILE A 225 10.94 -4.48 -16.29
C ILE A 225 10.83 -4.80 -17.79
N PHE A 226 10.79 -6.08 -18.16
CA PHE A 226 10.63 -6.48 -19.55
C PHE A 226 9.38 -5.85 -20.17
N HIS A 227 8.24 -5.89 -19.48
CA HIS A 227 7.01 -5.26 -19.96
C HIS A 227 7.13 -3.74 -20.15
N CYS A 228 7.81 -3.03 -19.24
CA CYS A 228 8.03 -1.59 -19.38
C CYS A 228 8.94 -1.31 -20.57
N ALA A 229 10.10 -1.98 -20.62
CA ALA A 229 11.15 -1.69 -21.59
C ALA A 229 10.85 -2.20 -23.01
N SER A 230 10.05 -3.25 -23.15
CA SER A 230 9.66 -3.79 -24.47
C SER A 230 8.54 -3.03 -25.15
N ILE A 231 7.83 -2.13 -24.46
CA ILE A 231 6.65 -1.44 -25.00
C ILE A 231 6.73 0.08 -24.85
N TYR A 232 7.28 0.60 -23.75
CA TYR A 232 7.02 1.99 -23.35
C TYR A 232 8.27 2.84 -23.08
N THR A 233 9.42 2.23 -22.83
CA THR A 233 10.59 2.98 -22.37
C THR A 233 11.90 2.32 -22.81
N GLU A 234 12.97 3.11 -22.90
CA GLU A 234 14.30 2.57 -23.14
C GLU A 234 14.86 1.82 -21.91
N TRP A 235 15.88 0.99 -22.11
CA TRP A 235 16.44 0.13 -21.06
C TRP A 235 17.40 0.86 -20.09
N GLU A 236 17.52 0.35 -18.87
CA GLU A 236 18.45 0.86 -17.85
C GLU A 236 18.29 2.39 -17.64
N CYS A 237 19.41 3.10 -17.52
CA CYS A 237 19.47 4.55 -17.33
C CYS A 237 19.60 5.28 -18.68
N LEU A 238 19.09 4.70 -19.76
CA LEU A 238 18.98 5.38 -21.04
C LEU A 238 17.63 6.09 -21.08
N PHE A 239 17.62 7.41 -21.28
CA PHE A 239 16.40 8.22 -21.23
C PHE A 239 16.10 8.86 -22.58
N GLY A 240 14.85 8.76 -23.01
CA GLY A 240 14.25 9.65 -23.99
C GLY A 240 13.88 11.01 -23.39
N GLU A 241 13.48 11.96 -24.24
CA GLU A 241 13.33 13.38 -23.88
C GLU A 241 12.37 13.65 -22.72
N ASN A 242 11.32 12.84 -22.55
CA ASN A 242 10.28 13.04 -21.51
C ASN A 242 10.37 12.04 -20.35
N GLU A 243 11.32 11.11 -20.39
CA GLU A 243 11.41 10.05 -19.39
C GLU A 243 12.06 10.53 -18.09
N LEU A 244 12.88 11.58 -18.18
CA LEU A 244 13.57 12.15 -17.03
C LEU A 244 12.61 12.85 -16.07
N ASP A 245 11.55 13.47 -16.60
CA ASP A 245 10.50 14.15 -15.83
C ASP A 245 9.67 13.18 -14.97
N GLN A 246 9.72 11.88 -15.28
CA GLN A 246 9.08 10.84 -14.48
C GLN A 246 9.85 10.56 -13.19
N ILE A 247 11.10 11.01 -13.05
CA ILE A 247 11.98 10.63 -11.94
C ILE A 247 12.03 11.75 -10.89
N PRO A 248 11.47 11.53 -9.69
CA PRO A 248 11.59 12.49 -8.60
C PRO A 248 13.06 12.71 -8.22
N GLU A 249 13.44 13.97 -8.01
CA GLU A 249 14.83 14.39 -7.77
C GLU A 249 15.46 13.62 -6.60
N GLU A 250 14.71 13.43 -5.52
CA GLU A 250 15.17 12.81 -4.29
C GLU A 250 15.46 11.31 -4.46
N LEU A 251 14.91 10.67 -5.49
CA LEU A 251 15.09 9.25 -5.76
C LEU A 251 16.21 8.97 -6.77
N LYS A 252 16.70 9.99 -7.48
CA LYS A 252 17.69 9.83 -8.56
C LYS A 252 18.94 9.11 -8.10
N ILE A 253 19.42 9.41 -6.88
CA ILE A 253 20.64 8.81 -6.34
C ILE A 253 20.56 7.28 -6.23
N ASN A 254 19.39 6.75 -5.88
CA ASN A 254 19.17 5.32 -5.82
C ASN A 254 18.88 4.75 -7.21
N LEU A 255 18.06 5.45 -8.00
CA LEU A 255 17.52 4.94 -9.27
C LEU A 255 18.51 4.94 -10.43
N PHE A 256 19.47 5.87 -10.50
CA PHE A 256 20.48 5.84 -11.58
C PHE A 256 21.73 5.04 -11.23
N THR A 257 21.65 4.19 -10.20
CA THR A 257 22.69 3.21 -9.95
C THR A 257 22.74 2.22 -11.12
N PRO A 258 23.92 1.99 -11.74
CA PRO A 258 24.05 1.01 -12.82
C PRO A 258 23.54 -0.37 -12.37
N TRP A 259 22.90 -1.10 -13.29
CA TRP A 259 22.40 -2.42 -12.95
C TRP A 259 23.53 -3.36 -12.61
N THR A 260 23.35 -4.14 -11.54
CA THR A 260 24.32 -5.15 -11.12
C THR A 260 24.50 -6.22 -12.22
N GLN A 261 25.64 -6.91 -12.20
CA GLN A 261 25.93 -7.96 -13.17
C GLN A 261 24.85 -9.07 -13.14
N ILE A 262 24.29 -9.37 -11.97
CA ILE A 262 23.22 -10.37 -11.80
C ILE A 262 21.97 -9.96 -12.58
N ILE A 263 21.54 -8.70 -12.43
CA ILE A 263 20.39 -8.16 -13.16
C ILE A 263 20.66 -8.19 -14.68
N ARG A 264 21.84 -7.71 -15.10
CA ARG A 264 22.22 -7.71 -16.52
C ARG A 264 22.25 -9.13 -17.11
N GLN A 265 22.77 -10.12 -16.38
CA GLN A 265 22.77 -11.52 -16.82
C GLN A 265 21.36 -12.10 -16.92
N ARG A 266 20.49 -11.84 -15.93
CA ARG A 266 19.08 -12.25 -15.99
C ARG A 266 18.39 -11.67 -17.22
N PHE A 267 18.64 -10.41 -17.55
CA PHE A 267 18.08 -9.81 -18.76
C PHE A 267 18.72 -10.33 -20.02
N MET A 268 20.05 -10.49 -20.10
CA MET A 268 20.70 -11.08 -21.28
C MET A 268 20.09 -12.44 -21.66
N ASN A 269 19.72 -13.27 -20.68
CA ASN A 269 19.02 -14.52 -20.95
C ASN A 269 17.63 -14.29 -21.56
N ILE A 270 16.90 -13.26 -21.12
CA ILE A 270 15.62 -12.87 -21.73
C ILE A 270 15.82 -12.32 -23.15
N TYR A 271 16.85 -11.51 -23.39
CA TYR A 271 17.18 -10.98 -24.72
C TYR A 271 17.47 -12.08 -25.75
N LEU A 272 18.02 -13.22 -25.30
CA LEU A 272 18.29 -14.36 -26.17
C LEU A 272 17.00 -15.06 -26.63
N ASP A 273 15.97 -15.07 -25.78
CA ASP A 273 14.69 -15.73 -26.05
C ASP A 273 13.66 -14.79 -26.70
N GLU A 274 13.69 -13.50 -26.35
CA GLU A 274 12.76 -12.47 -26.82
C GLU A 274 13.57 -11.22 -27.22
N GLN A 275 13.81 -11.01 -28.52
CA GLN A 275 14.52 -9.81 -29.00
C GLN A 275 13.65 -8.56 -28.76
N PRO A 276 13.98 -7.67 -27.83
CA PRO A 276 13.19 -6.47 -27.63
C PRO A 276 13.36 -5.55 -28.84
N GLN A 277 12.26 -4.99 -29.29
CA GLN A 277 12.25 -4.01 -30.36
C GLN A 277 12.63 -2.66 -29.77
N PHE A 278 13.65 -2.02 -30.33
CA PHE A 278 13.94 -0.62 -30.02
C PHE A 278 12.76 0.24 -30.45
N HIS A 279 12.18 1.00 -29.52
CA HIS A 279 11.07 1.93 -29.78
C HIS A 279 11.59 3.27 -30.31
N GLN A 280 12.55 3.24 -31.23
CA GLN A 280 13.22 4.44 -31.69
C GLN A 280 12.65 4.95 -33.00
N ASN A 281 12.31 6.23 -33.02
CA ASN A 281 12.43 7.00 -34.25
C ASN A 281 13.90 7.39 -34.44
N PRO A 282 14.47 7.35 -35.67
CA PRO A 282 15.89 7.61 -35.95
C PRO A 282 16.45 9.00 -35.55
N ARG A 283 15.68 9.84 -34.87
CA ARG A 283 16.00 11.24 -34.55
C ARG A 283 15.87 11.57 -33.05
N GLU A 284 15.55 10.59 -32.21
CA GLU A 284 15.40 10.83 -30.77
C GLU A 284 16.78 10.87 -30.09
N HIS A 285 17.04 11.94 -29.33
CA HIS A 285 18.26 12.09 -28.56
C HIS A 285 18.15 11.31 -27.25
N LEU A 286 19.13 10.43 -27.00
CA LEU A 286 19.19 9.65 -25.78
C LEU A 286 20.14 10.30 -24.77
N LEU A 287 19.71 10.31 -23.51
CA LEU A 287 20.46 10.84 -22.39
C LEU A 287 20.86 9.72 -21.44
N VAL A 288 22.12 9.74 -20.99
CA VAL A 288 22.59 8.93 -19.87
C VAL A 288 22.86 9.92 -18.72
N PRO A 289 22.11 9.84 -17.62
CA PRO A 289 22.26 10.79 -16.53
C PRO A 289 23.60 10.58 -15.83
N PHE A 290 24.31 11.69 -15.59
CA PHE A 290 25.53 11.69 -14.79
C PHE A 290 25.18 12.04 -13.34
N ILE A 291 25.38 11.11 -12.41
CA ILE A 291 25.37 11.41 -10.98
C ILE A 291 26.79 11.79 -10.57
N ASP A 292 26.99 13.01 -10.06
CA ASP A 292 28.27 13.38 -9.43
C ASP A 292 28.42 12.61 -8.10
N PRO A 293 29.40 11.70 -7.97
CA PRO A 293 29.56 10.89 -6.77
C PRO A 293 29.87 11.70 -5.50
N ARG A 294 30.18 13.01 -5.63
CA ARG A 294 30.45 13.90 -4.50
C ARG A 294 29.20 14.45 -3.81
N HIS A 295 28.01 14.30 -4.40
CA HIS A 295 26.77 14.85 -3.84
C HIS A 295 25.96 13.84 -3.00
N GLY A 296 26.38 12.57 -2.94
CA GLY A 296 25.64 11.50 -2.25
C GLY A 296 25.61 11.51 -0.72
N ASN A 297 26.13 12.57 -0.09
CA ASN A 297 26.27 12.66 1.37
C ASN A 297 25.83 14.02 1.98
N GLN A 298 25.12 14.88 1.25
CA GLN A 298 24.79 16.22 1.77
C GLN A 298 23.53 16.33 2.64
N ASN A 299 22.80 15.24 2.93
CA ASN A 299 21.63 15.28 3.85
C ASN A 299 21.76 14.38 5.09
N LEU A 300 22.98 14.18 5.59
CA LEU A 300 23.20 13.74 6.98
C LEU A 300 23.86 14.87 7.76
N GLY A 301 23.05 15.84 8.19
CA GLY A 301 23.39 16.76 9.27
C GLY A 301 23.05 18.22 9.01
N ARG A 302 22.33 18.79 10.00
CA ARG A 302 21.96 20.21 10.25
C ARG A 302 20.63 20.60 9.58
N TYR A 303 19.55 20.93 10.27
CA TYR A 303 19.25 21.26 11.68
C TYR A 303 17.91 20.63 12.08
#